data_AF-A0AAE0HZ40-F1
#
_entry.id   AF-A0AAE0HZ40-F1
#
_cell.length_a   1.000
_cell.length_b   1.000
_cell.length_c   1.000
_cell.angle_alpha   90.00
_cell.angle_beta   90.00
_cell.angle_gamma   90.00
#
_symmetry.space_group_name_H-M   'P 1'
#
loop_
_entity.id
_entity.type
_entity.pdbx_description
1 polymer ?
#
loop_
_entity_poly.entity_id
_entity_poly.type
_entity_poly.pdbx_seq_one_letter_code
_entity_poly.pdbx_strand_id
1 'polypeptide(L)'
;MTIKTGRNDASSSLAQLGDLQALDAITLEGLSPQQKDSIIAATGQICRMLMQDLGVRWKPQPVDSALRSRLVQWIKTELEPEVGPVDKRFLIGADTGLTYTERVYEGGDFETKVSMAKYLAVLIYLDDMIDNNAAVAKEAESFLVKTMMSSNHASSSGDSIWLEEYKKVILKLSKHIPDPFVSNMLLHSCTLCIEGSALEYRIQRDQAKYFLIEDADKERVRDDAERKLADDYGVDISLPLDQDRIVTGDRSEYLAPHGWPLWLRERTGVAEPSAIVSFRAPGGIDLPTWLWVTAIPELRTVINAINDILSFPKEFLADDTTSPLTVMTKERRLIGMPGTAPDGGWCLRDSFEEVLRKTVVSGARINRLLRPTAMEARYTSEEMGGRPYSVVELVAMLQRGLPEDDDAVVHDGQGLDRLEVMKALALRLWETHQRGYVAWHFQTPRYRMYEHFDWVKDMMGCEAAATTGPQWLTSCF
;
A
#
# COMPACT_ATOMS: atom_id res chain seq x y z
N MET A 1 -18.52 -3.49 -27.48
CA MET A 1 -17.71 -4.58 -26.89
C MET A 1 -18.05 -4.62 -25.42
N THR A 2 -18.91 -5.54 -24.99
CA THR A 2 -19.42 -5.56 -23.61
C THR A 2 -18.27 -5.83 -22.65
N ILE A 3 -17.91 -4.86 -21.80
CA ILE A 3 -17.16 -5.15 -20.58
C ILE A 3 -18.11 -6.03 -19.78
N LYS A 4 -17.99 -7.35 -19.92
CA LYS A 4 -18.52 -8.26 -18.90
C LYS A 4 -17.81 -7.77 -17.64
N THR A 5 -18.56 -7.09 -16.77
CA THR A 5 -18.29 -7.13 -15.34
C THR A 5 -18.50 -8.57 -14.94
N GLY A 6 -17.56 -9.43 -15.38
CA GLY A 6 -17.47 -10.79 -14.92
C GLY A 6 -17.42 -10.61 -13.43
N ARG A 7 -18.47 -11.02 -12.74
CA ARG A 7 -18.31 -11.56 -11.40
C ARG A 7 -17.35 -12.71 -11.62
N ASN A 8 -16.05 -12.42 -11.65
CA ASN A 8 -15.04 -13.42 -11.45
C ASN A 8 -15.43 -13.97 -10.10
N ASP A 9 -15.91 -15.20 -10.13
CA ASP A 9 -16.31 -15.89 -8.92
C ASP A 9 -15.04 -16.00 -8.11
N ALA A 10 -14.85 -15.13 -7.11
CA ALA A 10 -13.64 -15.08 -6.30
C ALA A 10 -13.34 -16.45 -5.67
N SER A 11 -14.37 -17.32 -5.57
CA SER A 11 -14.23 -18.72 -5.20
C SER A 11 -13.33 -19.52 -6.14
N SER A 12 -13.27 -19.19 -7.43
CA SER A 12 -12.47 -19.90 -8.43
C SER A 12 -10.98 -19.66 -8.26
N SER A 13 -10.56 -18.42 -8.01
CA SER A 13 -9.17 -18.08 -7.70
C SER A 13 -8.76 -18.73 -6.38
N LEU A 14 -9.54 -18.56 -5.30
CA LEU A 14 -9.19 -19.13 -4.00
C LEU A 14 -9.09 -20.66 -4.02
N ALA A 15 -9.93 -21.36 -4.80
CA ALA A 15 -9.84 -22.80 -4.96
C ALA A 15 -8.50 -23.27 -5.55
N GLN A 16 -7.91 -22.50 -6.47
CA GLN A 16 -6.61 -22.84 -7.08
C GLN A 16 -5.45 -22.77 -6.08
N LEU A 17 -5.58 -21.99 -5.00
CA LEU A 17 -4.56 -21.97 -3.95
C LEU A 17 -4.43 -23.33 -3.27
N GLY A 18 -5.51 -24.12 -3.22
CA GLY A 18 -5.56 -25.47 -2.65
C GLY A 18 -4.65 -26.49 -3.35
N ASP A 19 -4.22 -26.20 -4.58
CA ASP A 19 -3.33 -27.07 -5.36
C ASP A 19 -1.84 -26.74 -5.18
N LEU A 20 -1.49 -25.64 -4.51
CA LEU A 20 -0.13 -25.13 -4.36
C LEU A 20 0.59 -25.68 -3.10
N GLN A 21 0.91 -26.97 -3.09
CA GLN A 21 1.60 -27.65 -1.97
C GLN A 21 2.91 -27.01 -1.50
N ALA A 22 3.60 -26.27 -2.37
CA ALA A 22 4.81 -25.54 -1.98
C ALA A 22 4.55 -24.48 -0.88
N LEU A 23 3.30 -24.02 -0.73
CA LEU A 23 2.89 -23.02 0.25
C LEU A 23 2.51 -23.61 1.62
N ASP A 24 2.62 -24.92 1.81
CA ASP A 24 2.42 -25.57 3.13
C ASP A 24 3.56 -25.31 4.12
N ALA A 25 4.49 -24.42 3.75
CA ALA A 25 5.57 -23.94 4.60
C ALA A 25 5.01 -23.26 5.86
N ILE A 26 5.33 -23.85 7.01
CA ILE A 26 4.98 -23.34 8.34
C ILE A 26 6.04 -22.39 8.89
N THR A 27 7.24 -22.45 8.33
CA THR A 27 8.36 -21.53 8.56
C THR A 27 9.07 -21.32 7.24
N LEU A 28 9.61 -20.12 7.06
CA LEU A 28 10.41 -19.75 5.89
C LEU A 28 11.92 -19.90 6.14
N GLU A 29 12.30 -20.21 7.38
CA GLU A 29 13.68 -20.41 7.79
C GLU A 29 14.15 -21.83 7.44
N GLY A 30 15.41 -21.94 7.00
CA GLY A 30 16.05 -23.24 6.73
C GLY A 30 15.54 -23.98 5.48
N LEU A 31 14.76 -23.31 4.62
CA LEU A 31 14.32 -23.88 3.34
C LEU A 31 15.49 -24.11 2.38
N SER A 32 15.50 -25.28 1.73
CA SER A 32 16.44 -25.56 0.65
C SER A 32 16.20 -24.66 -0.56
N PRO A 33 17.21 -24.44 -1.43
CA PRO A 33 17.03 -23.68 -2.67
C PRO A 33 15.85 -24.16 -3.52
N GLN A 34 15.68 -25.49 -3.65
CA GLN A 34 14.57 -26.07 -4.42
C GLN A 34 13.18 -25.76 -3.81
N GLN A 35 13.08 -25.74 -2.49
CA GLN A 35 11.85 -25.33 -1.81
C GLN A 35 11.57 -23.83 -2.03
N LYS A 36 12.61 -22.98 -1.95
CA LYS A 36 12.48 -21.55 -2.24
C LYS A 36 11.99 -21.32 -3.68
N ASP A 37 12.59 -22.00 -4.67
CA ASP A 37 12.17 -21.91 -6.07
C ASP A 37 10.71 -22.34 -6.28
N SER A 38 10.28 -23.40 -5.59
CA SER A 38 8.90 -23.89 -5.66
C SER A 38 7.90 -22.89 -5.08
N ILE A 39 8.24 -22.23 -3.95
CA ILE A 39 7.42 -21.17 -3.35
C ILE A 39 7.36 -19.96 -4.29
N ILE A 40 8.49 -19.54 -4.86
CA ILE A 40 8.54 -18.43 -5.81
C ILE A 40 7.64 -18.72 -7.03
N ALA A 41 7.73 -19.93 -7.59
CA ALA A 41 6.86 -20.33 -8.70
C ALA A 41 5.37 -20.29 -8.33
N ALA A 42 5.00 -20.73 -7.12
CA ALA A 42 3.64 -20.64 -6.60
C ALA A 42 3.17 -19.18 -6.43
N THR A 43 4.01 -18.29 -5.87
CA THR A 43 3.72 -16.85 -5.79
C THR A 43 3.51 -16.22 -7.16
N GLY A 44 4.22 -16.69 -8.19
CA GLY A 44 3.98 -16.28 -9.58
C GLY A 44 2.57 -16.59 -10.08
N GLN A 45 1.97 -17.69 -9.62
CA GLN A 45 0.57 -18.02 -9.93
C GLN A 45 -0.39 -17.10 -9.18
N ILE A 46 -0.15 -16.87 -7.89
CA ILE A 46 -0.90 -15.93 -7.04
C ILE A 46 -0.91 -14.52 -7.65
N CYS A 47 0.24 -14.04 -8.15
CA CYS A 47 0.32 -12.73 -8.79
C CYS A 47 -0.60 -12.64 -10.02
N ARG A 48 -0.70 -13.71 -10.83
CA ARG A 48 -1.61 -13.75 -11.98
C ARG A 48 -3.07 -13.75 -11.54
N MET A 49 -3.41 -14.50 -10.49
CA MET A 49 -4.76 -14.53 -9.92
C MET A 49 -5.17 -13.14 -9.41
N LEU A 50 -4.28 -12.49 -8.64
CA LEU A 50 -4.47 -11.12 -8.18
C LEU A 50 -4.74 -10.16 -9.36
N MET A 51 -3.92 -10.22 -10.41
CA MET A 51 -4.13 -9.36 -11.60
C MET A 51 -5.48 -9.62 -12.28
N GLN A 52 -5.89 -10.89 -12.41
CA GLN A 52 -7.17 -11.28 -12.99
C GLN A 52 -8.35 -10.79 -12.15
N ASP A 53 -8.29 -10.98 -10.84
CA ASP A 53 -9.34 -10.57 -9.90
C ASP A 53 -9.48 -9.05 -9.83
N LEU A 54 -8.36 -8.33 -9.92
CA LEU A 54 -8.33 -6.88 -9.99
C LEU A 54 -8.71 -6.31 -11.37
N GLY A 55 -8.87 -7.16 -12.39
CA GLY A 55 -9.14 -6.74 -13.76
C GLY A 55 -8.04 -5.87 -14.38
N VAL A 56 -6.83 -5.94 -13.83
CA VAL A 56 -5.70 -5.10 -14.25
C VAL A 56 -5.16 -5.62 -15.57
N ARG A 57 -5.12 -4.74 -16.56
CA ARG A 57 -4.47 -4.99 -17.84
C ARG A 57 -3.20 -4.18 -17.94
N TRP A 58 -2.14 -4.84 -18.40
CA TRP A 58 -0.89 -4.18 -18.74
C TRP A 58 -1.12 -3.09 -19.79
N LYS A 59 -0.60 -1.90 -19.52
CA LYS A 59 -0.56 -0.78 -20.46
C LYS A 59 0.81 -0.11 -20.34
N PRO A 60 1.64 -0.11 -21.40
CA PRO A 60 2.85 0.70 -21.40
C PRO A 60 2.49 2.16 -21.12
N GLN A 61 3.21 2.77 -20.18
CA GLN A 61 3.07 4.19 -19.88
C GLN A 61 4.35 4.91 -20.30
N PRO A 62 4.23 6.08 -20.96
CA PRO A 62 5.39 6.86 -21.35
C PRO A 62 6.10 7.42 -20.12
N VAL A 63 7.41 7.63 -20.26
CA VAL A 63 8.22 8.36 -19.29
C VAL A 63 7.78 9.82 -19.22
N ASP A 64 7.69 10.38 -18.02
CA ASP A 64 7.37 11.80 -17.81
C ASP A 64 8.67 12.61 -17.70
N SER A 65 9.24 12.98 -18.85
CA SER A 65 10.52 13.70 -18.90
C SER A 65 10.51 14.99 -18.09
N ALA A 66 9.37 15.69 -18.02
CA ALA A 66 9.24 16.93 -17.26
C ALA A 66 9.35 16.68 -15.74
N LEU A 67 8.65 15.67 -15.22
CA LEU A 67 8.73 15.27 -13.82
C LEU A 67 10.16 14.84 -13.44
N ARG A 68 10.80 14.05 -14.31
CA ARG A 68 12.19 13.61 -14.15
C ARG A 68 13.17 14.76 -14.08
N SER A 69 13.11 15.70 -15.03
CA SER A 69 13.95 16.90 -15.02
C SER A 69 13.71 17.76 -13.78
N ARG A 70 12.45 17.90 -13.34
CA ARG A 70 12.11 18.67 -12.14
C ARG A 70 12.67 18.03 -10.87
N LEU A 71 12.69 16.70 -10.78
CA LEU A 71 13.28 15.99 -9.66
C LEU A 71 14.80 16.14 -9.62
N VAL A 72 15.49 15.99 -10.76
CA VAL A 72 16.95 16.22 -10.86
C VAL A 72 17.31 17.66 -10.45
N GLN A 73 16.53 18.64 -10.91
CA GLN A 73 16.72 20.03 -10.53
C GLN A 73 16.59 20.19 -9.00
N TRP A 74 15.51 19.67 -8.40
CA TRP A 74 15.33 19.73 -6.94
C TRP A 74 16.51 19.11 -6.20
N ILE A 75 17.00 17.95 -6.63
CA ILE A 75 18.15 17.30 -5.98
C ILE A 75 19.36 18.26 -6.00
N LYS A 76 19.71 18.81 -7.16
CA LYS A 76 20.90 19.66 -7.31
C LYS A 76 20.78 21.04 -6.66
N THR A 77 19.60 21.65 -6.71
CA THR A 77 19.42 23.07 -6.35
C THR A 77 18.78 23.29 -4.99
N GLU A 78 18.10 22.30 -4.44
CA GLU A 78 17.40 22.42 -3.15
C GLU A 78 17.95 21.39 -2.14
N LEU A 79 18.03 20.10 -2.51
CA LEU A 79 18.40 19.03 -1.59
C LEU A 79 19.90 18.97 -1.27
N GLU A 80 20.78 18.84 -2.27
CA GLU A 80 22.24 18.72 -2.04
C GLU A 80 22.87 19.92 -1.31
N PRO A 81 22.45 21.18 -1.55
CA PRO A 81 22.90 22.30 -0.75
C PRO A 81 22.57 22.18 0.75
N GLU A 82 21.51 21.44 1.08
CA GLU A 82 21.08 21.22 2.45
C GLU A 82 21.72 19.97 3.04
N VAL A 83 21.55 18.80 2.42
CA VAL A 83 21.93 17.49 2.97
C VAL A 83 23.37 17.07 2.62
N GLY A 84 24.05 17.83 1.76
CA GLY A 84 25.30 17.43 1.11
C GLY A 84 25.06 16.57 -0.14
N PRO A 85 26.13 16.15 -0.84
CA PRO A 85 26.02 15.31 -2.03
C PRO A 85 25.24 14.02 -1.72
N VAL A 86 24.26 13.70 -2.57
CA VAL A 86 23.44 12.49 -2.39
C VAL A 86 24.20 11.25 -2.86
N ASP A 87 24.03 10.14 -2.15
CA ASP A 87 24.71 8.89 -2.50
C ASP A 87 23.93 8.06 -3.53
N LYS A 88 24.53 6.96 -3.98
CA LYS A 88 23.89 6.05 -4.92
C LYS A 88 22.58 5.49 -4.38
N ARG A 89 22.49 5.19 -3.07
CA ARG A 89 21.29 4.59 -2.45
C ARG A 89 20.12 5.56 -2.49
N PHE A 90 20.34 6.84 -2.19
CA PHE A 90 19.33 7.87 -2.36
C PHE A 90 18.84 7.95 -3.81
N LEU A 91 19.75 7.93 -4.79
CA LEU A 91 19.36 7.97 -6.21
C LEU A 91 18.52 6.75 -6.63
N ILE A 92 18.80 5.56 -6.08
CA ILE A 92 17.98 4.34 -6.27
C ILE A 92 16.57 4.55 -5.72
N GLY A 93 16.46 5.05 -4.48
CA GLY A 93 15.18 5.33 -3.83
C GLY A 93 14.39 6.42 -4.56
N ALA A 94 15.07 7.48 -5.01
CA ALA A 94 14.47 8.55 -5.78
C ALA A 94 13.92 8.08 -7.13
N ASP A 95 14.64 7.19 -7.84
CA ASP A 95 14.18 6.62 -9.12
C ASP A 95 12.96 5.72 -8.90
N THR A 96 12.95 4.97 -7.78
CA THR A 96 11.83 4.14 -7.34
C THR A 96 10.58 4.99 -7.06
N GLY A 97 10.72 6.07 -6.29
CA GLY A 97 9.61 7.00 -5.98
C GLY A 97 9.12 7.80 -7.20
N LEU A 98 10.03 8.17 -8.09
CA LEU A 98 9.73 8.82 -9.37
C LEU A 98 8.90 7.91 -10.28
N THR A 99 9.38 6.70 -10.54
CA THR A 99 8.72 5.74 -11.42
C THR A 99 7.38 5.27 -10.87
N TYR A 100 7.23 5.21 -9.54
CA TYR A 100 5.95 5.03 -8.86
C TYR A 100 5.00 6.15 -9.25
N THR A 101 5.44 7.40 -9.04
CA THR A 101 4.61 8.58 -9.24
C THR A 101 4.17 8.75 -10.70
N GLU A 102 5.07 8.47 -11.65
CA GLU A 102 4.77 8.47 -13.09
C GLU A 102 3.57 7.58 -13.43
N ARG A 103 3.50 6.40 -12.79
CA ARG A 103 2.56 5.34 -13.16
C ARG A 103 1.25 5.40 -12.40
N VAL A 104 1.37 5.59 -11.09
CA VAL A 104 0.25 5.57 -10.15
C VAL A 104 -0.63 6.81 -10.31
N TYR A 105 -0.03 7.96 -10.64
CA TYR A 105 -0.75 9.21 -10.86
C TYR A 105 -0.80 9.59 -12.35
N GLU A 106 -1.09 8.61 -13.22
CA GLU A 106 -1.28 8.85 -14.66
C GLU A 106 -2.36 9.92 -14.88
N GLY A 107 -1.98 11.00 -15.55
CA GLY A 107 -2.82 12.16 -15.81
C GLY A 107 -2.86 13.20 -14.69
N GLY A 108 -2.46 12.86 -13.46
CA GLY A 108 -2.59 13.73 -12.26
C GLY A 108 -1.88 15.09 -12.36
N ASP A 109 -2.24 16.00 -11.46
CA ASP A 109 -1.66 17.34 -11.37
C ASP A 109 -0.12 17.31 -11.24
N PHE A 110 0.58 18.12 -12.05
CA PHE A 110 2.03 18.06 -12.16
C PHE A 110 2.74 18.39 -10.85
N GLU A 111 2.33 19.46 -10.15
CA GLU A 111 2.95 19.85 -8.89
C GLU A 111 2.70 18.82 -7.78
N THR A 112 1.52 18.19 -7.79
CA THR A 112 1.20 17.07 -6.90
C THR A 112 2.12 15.89 -7.16
N LYS A 113 2.35 15.53 -8.44
CA LYS A 113 3.32 14.49 -8.81
C LYS A 113 4.72 14.85 -8.35
N VAL A 114 5.18 16.08 -8.57
CA VAL A 114 6.50 16.53 -8.10
C VAL A 114 6.63 16.37 -6.59
N SER A 115 5.64 16.81 -5.82
CA SER A 115 5.67 16.69 -4.36
C SER A 115 5.61 15.25 -3.87
N MET A 116 4.84 14.38 -4.53
CA MET A 116 4.78 12.95 -4.21
C MET A 116 6.09 12.23 -4.53
N ALA A 117 6.72 12.54 -5.68
CA ALA A 117 8.01 11.97 -6.06
C ALA A 117 9.11 12.35 -5.06
N LYS A 118 9.14 13.61 -4.61
CA LYS A 118 10.07 14.08 -3.55
C LYS A 118 9.83 13.35 -2.23
N TYR A 119 8.56 13.26 -1.82
CA TYR A 119 8.17 12.54 -0.61
C TYR A 119 8.63 11.08 -0.64
N LEU A 120 8.34 10.34 -1.71
CA LEU A 120 8.73 8.94 -1.84
C LEU A 120 10.26 8.77 -1.94
N ALA A 121 10.97 9.68 -2.60
CA ALA A 121 12.43 9.65 -2.67
C ALA A 121 13.07 9.68 -1.29
N VAL A 122 12.64 10.64 -0.45
CA VAL A 122 13.16 10.78 0.93
C VAL A 122 12.68 9.64 1.81
N LEU A 123 11.41 9.22 1.69
CA LEU A 123 10.86 8.15 2.52
C LEU A 123 11.54 6.81 2.28
N ILE A 124 11.68 6.39 1.02
CA ILE A 124 12.31 5.10 0.69
C ILE A 124 13.76 5.08 1.18
N TYR A 125 14.46 6.21 1.06
CA TYR A 125 15.82 6.32 1.56
C TYR A 125 15.89 6.30 3.10
N LEU A 126 14.94 6.95 3.78
CA LEU A 126 14.84 6.93 5.24
C LEU A 126 14.50 5.54 5.78
N ASP A 127 13.60 4.82 5.13
CA ASP A 127 13.24 3.44 5.45
C ASP A 127 14.51 2.56 5.44
N ASP A 128 15.23 2.57 4.31
CA ASP A 128 16.51 1.85 4.19
C ASP A 128 17.56 2.34 5.21
N MET A 129 17.57 3.64 5.58
CA MET A 129 18.49 4.17 6.60
C MET A 129 18.14 3.73 8.01
N ILE A 130 16.86 3.73 8.37
CA ILE A 130 16.38 3.32 9.70
C ILE A 130 16.75 1.85 9.92
N ASP A 131 16.54 1.00 8.93
CA ASP A 131 16.88 -0.42 8.98
C ASP A 131 18.39 -0.67 9.18
N ASN A 132 19.24 0.17 8.59
CA ASN A 132 20.68 -0.07 8.53
C ASN A 132 21.52 0.84 9.45
N ASN A 133 20.92 1.80 10.15
CA ASN A 133 21.64 2.77 10.98
C ASN A 133 20.95 2.99 12.33
N ALA A 134 21.53 2.41 13.37
CA ALA A 134 21.04 2.49 14.75
C ALA A 134 20.86 3.92 15.28
N ALA A 135 21.69 4.88 14.85
CA ALA A 135 21.55 6.27 15.29
C ALA A 135 20.30 6.92 14.69
N VAL A 136 20.07 6.70 13.39
CA VAL A 136 18.90 7.21 12.67
C VAL A 136 17.63 6.56 13.20
N ALA A 137 17.63 5.25 13.42
CA ALA A 137 16.51 4.53 14.01
C ALA A 137 16.15 5.10 15.40
N LYS A 138 17.15 5.31 16.27
CA LYS A 138 16.94 5.91 17.59
C LYS A 138 16.33 7.31 17.52
N GLU A 139 16.72 8.11 16.53
CA GLU A 139 16.12 9.43 16.34
C GLU A 139 14.68 9.34 15.82
N ALA A 140 14.42 8.43 14.89
CA ALA A 140 13.10 8.15 14.33
C ALA A 140 12.08 7.75 15.42
N GLU A 141 12.49 7.04 16.47
CA GLU A 141 11.64 6.70 17.64
C GLU A 141 11.04 7.92 18.34
N SER A 142 11.70 9.09 18.24
CA SER A 142 11.26 10.34 18.88
C SER A 142 10.68 11.35 17.87
N PHE A 143 10.58 10.98 16.59
CA PHE A 143 10.29 11.89 15.49
C PHE A 143 8.95 12.62 15.67
N LEU A 144 7.86 11.90 15.97
CA LEU A 144 6.54 12.53 16.17
C LEU A 144 6.53 13.50 17.35
N VAL A 145 7.07 13.08 18.50
CA VAL A 145 7.12 13.91 19.72
C VAL A 145 7.91 15.19 19.44
N LYS A 146 9.09 15.08 18.83
CA LYS A 146 9.90 16.25 18.44
C LYS A 146 9.15 17.14 17.45
N THR A 147 8.50 16.55 16.44
CA THR A 147 7.77 17.31 15.41
C THR A 147 6.62 18.12 16.01
N MET A 148 5.88 17.57 16.97
CA MET A 148 4.78 18.28 17.64
C MET A 148 5.27 19.32 18.65
N MET A 149 6.35 19.04 19.37
CA MET A 149 6.82 19.91 20.47
C MET A 149 7.71 21.06 19.98
N SER A 150 8.43 20.89 18.87
CA SER A 150 9.41 21.87 18.35
C SER A 150 8.76 23.00 17.55
N SER A 151 7.67 23.60 18.05
CA SER A 151 6.95 24.66 17.34
C SER A 151 7.77 25.94 17.10
N ASN A 152 8.96 26.10 17.73
CA ASN A 152 9.83 27.27 17.52
C ASN A 152 11.34 27.06 17.79
N HIS A 153 11.79 25.82 18.04
CA HIS A 153 13.22 25.60 18.30
C HIS A 153 13.93 25.27 16.99
N ALA A 154 14.95 26.08 16.66
CA ALA A 154 15.92 25.77 15.63
C ALA A 154 16.41 24.33 15.83
N SER A 155 16.54 23.58 14.74
CA SER A 155 16.96 22.17 14.71
C SER A 155 18.05 21.95 15.73
N SER A 156 17.81 21.03 16.67
CA SER A 156 18.79 20.81 17.73
C SER A 156 20.05 20.26 17.09
N SER A 157 21.23 20.70 17.55
CA SER A 157 22.50 20.20 17.02
C SER A 157 22.60 18.70 17.30
N GLY A 158 22.26 17.88 16.30
CA GLY A 158 22.23 16.41 16.43
C GLY A 158 21.02 15.72 15.82
N ASP A 159 20.00 16.44 15.33
CA ASP A 159 18.92 15.81 14.57
C ASP A 159 19.40 15.38 13.17
N SER A 160 18.96 14.20 12.73
CA SER A 160 19.23 13.66 11.41
C SER A 160 18.70 14.61 10.35
N ILE A 161 19.62 15.04 9.50
CA ILE A 161 19.32 15.94 8.39
C ILE A 161 18.24 15.38 7.46
N TRP A 162 18.15 14.06 7.33
CA TRP A 162 17.16 13.38 6.51
C TRP A 162 15.77 13.36 7.14
N LEU A 163 15.65 13.32 8.47
CA LEU A 163 14.36 13.44 9.16
C LEU A 163 13.82 14.88 9.05
N GLU A 164 14.69 15.88 9.10
CA GLU A 164 14.30 17.27 8.86
C GLU A 164 13.88 17.52 7.40
N GLU A 165 14.60 16.93 6.43
CA GLU A 165 14.17 16.99 5.03
C GLU A 165 12.83 16.26 4.82
N TYR A 166 12.63 15.11 5.48
CA TYR A 166 11.36 14.40 5.43
C TYR A 166 10.20 15.27 5.93
N LYS A 167 10.38 15.95 7.06
CA LYS A 167 9.42 16.93 7.58
C LYS A 167 9.11 18.02 6.55
N LYS A 168 10.12 18.55 5.85
CA LYS A 168 9.92 19.56 4.80
C LYS A 168 9.09 19.03 3.64
N VAL A 169 9.40 17.84 3.12
CA VAL A 169 8.66 17.27 1.98
C VAL A 169 7.23 16.88 2.34
N ILE A 170 6.96 16.33 3.54
CA ILE A 170 5.57 16.00 3.95
C ILE A 170 4.73 17.27 4.17
N LEU A 171 5.31 18.34 4.73
CA LEU A 171 4.64 19.63 4.89
C LEU A 171 4.37 20.30 3.54
N LYS A 172 5.25 20.10 2.55
CA LYS A 172 5.03 20.59 1.19
C LYS A 172 3.93 19.80 0.50
N LEU A 173 3.97 18.48 0.58
CA LEU A 173 2.95 17.60 0.02
C LEU A 173 1.56 17.89 0.62
N SER A 174 1.46 18.08 1.93
CA SER A 174 0.18 18.37 2.59
C SER A 174 -0.42 19.72 2.21
N LYS A 175 0.41 20.73 1.91
CA LYS A 175 -0.04 22.03 1.38
C LYS A 175 -0.66 21.94 -0.01
N HIS A 176 -0.40 20.88 -0.76
CA HIS A 176 -1.08 20.61 -2.02
C HIS A 176 -2.46 19.99 -1.82
N ILE A 177 -2.85 19.61 -0.60
CA ILE A 177 -4.19 19.13 -0.29
C ILE A 177 -5.02 20.32 0.24
N PRO A 178 -6.03 20.80 -0.51
CA PRO A 178 -6.75 22.01 -0.13
C PRO A 178 -7.67 21.82 1.08
N ASP A 179 -8.23 20.61 1.26
CA ASP A 179 -9.03 20.29 2.44
C ASP A 179 -8.12 20.12 3.68
N PRO A 180 -8.23 20.98 4.71
CA PRO A 180 -7.37 20.91 5.88
C PRO A 180 -7.52 19.60 6.69
N PHE A 181 -8.72 19.00 6.71
CA PHE A 181 -8.94 17.73 7.40
C PHE A 181 -8.16 16.61 6.70
N VAL A 182 -8.24 16.55 5.37
CA VAL A 182 -7.49 15.57 4.57
C VAL A 182 -5.99 15.83 4.65
N SER A 183 -5.58 17.10 4.61
CA SER A 183 -4.17 17.48 4.77
C SER A 183 -3.61 16.98 6.10
N ASN A 184 -4.37 17.11 7.19
CA ASN A 184 -4.01 16.58 8.51
C ASN A 184 -3.96 15.05 8.54
N MET A 185 -4.92 14.36 7.90
CA MET A 185 -4.88 12.90 7.77
C MET A 185 -3.59 12.44 7.05
N LEU A 186 -3.24 13.11 5.94
CA LEU A 186 -2.04 12.83 5.18
C LEU A 186 -0.77 13.02 6.02
N LEU A 187 -0.64 14.17 6.70
CA LEU A 187 0.46 14.47 7.62
C LEU A 187 0.60 13.43 8.72
N HIS A 188 -0.52 13.03 9.33
CA HIS A 188 -0.54 12.02 10.39
C HIS A 188 -0.03 10.69 9.86
N SER A 189 -0.56 10.22 8.73
CA SER A 189 -0.16 8.93 8.15
C SER A 189 1.31 8.91 7.71
N CYS A 190 1.81 9.98 7.09
CA CYS A 190 3.23 10.09 6.76
C CYS A 190 4.12 10.04 8.01
N THR A 191 3.65 10.57 9.15
CA THR A 191 4.43 10.53 10.40
C THR A 191 4.44 9.11 11.00
N LEU A 192 3.30 8.41 10.94
CA LEU A 192 3.19 7.02 11.38
C LEU A 192 4.14 6.07 10.62
N CYS A 193 4.45 6.36 9.35
CA CYS A 193 5.43 5.58 8.57
C CYS A 193 6.80 5.53 9.26
N ILE A 194 7.31 6.67 9.72
CA ILE A 194 8.62 6.74 10.41
C ILE A 194 8.60 6.00 11.75
N GLU A 195 7.49 6.10 12.50
CA GLU A 195 7.32 5.33 13.74
C GLU A 195 7.27 3.83 13.46
N GLY A 196 6.58 3.44 12.38
CA GLY A 196 6.51 2.07 11.89
C GLY A 196 7.89 1.51 11.57
N SER A 197 8.67 2.18 10.72
CA SER A 197 10.02 1.71 10.34
C SER A 197 10.94 1.63 11.58
N ALA A 198 10.86 2.60 12.52
CA ALA A 198 11.62 2.52 13.77
C ALA A 198 11.22 1.31 14.64
N LEU A 199 9.95 0.95 14.63
CA LEU A 199 9.43 -0.23 15.33
C LEU A 199 9.86 -1.53 14.64
N GLU A 200 9.84 -1.60 13.30
CA GLU A 200 10.38 -2.73 12.54
C GLU A 200 11.86 -2.97 12.86
N TYR A 201 12.68 -1.90 12.88
CA TYR A 201 14.08 -1.98 13.29
C TYR A 201 14.25 -2.58 14.70
N ARG A 202 13.41 -2.17 15.67
CA ARG A 202 13.44 -2.74 17.03
C ARG A 202 13.10 -4.23 17.03
N ILE A 203 12.06 -4.63 16.30
CA ILE A 203 11.64 -6.03 16.19
C ILE A 203 12.76 -6.88 15.58
N GLN A 204 13.39 -6.40 14.49
CA GLN A 204 14.48 -7.08 13.82
C GLN A 204 15.73 -7.22 14.70
N ARG A 205 16.05 -6.23 15.54
CA ARG A 205 17.20 -6.32 16.44
C ARG A 205 16.95 -7.26 17.62
N ASP A 206 15.73 -7.22 18.16
CA ASP A 206 15.38 -7.90 19.40
C ASP A 206 14.60 -9.21 19.17
N GLN A 207 14.73 -9.81 17.96
CA GLN A 207 14.05 -10.97 17.34
C GLN A 207 13.45 -12.06 18.25
N ALA A 208 13.92 -12.23 19.48
CA ALA A 208 13.44 -13.21 20.44
C ALA A 208 12.36 -12.71 21.43
N LYS A 209 12.14 -11.39 21.59
CA LYS A 209 11.36 -10.87 22.75
C LYS A 209 9.96 -10.32 22.45
N TYR A 210 9.69 -9.89 21.22
CA TYR A 210 8.46 -9.11 20.94
C TYR A 210 7.19 -9.94 20.70
N PHE A 211 7.33 -11.22 20.29
CA PHE A 211 6.19 -12.13 20.14
C PHE A 211 5.88 -12.93 21.41
N LEU A 212 6.74 -12.77 22.42
CA LEU A 212 6.85 -13.66 23.56
C LEU A 212 6.85 -12.80 24.84
N ILE A 213 5.68 -12.30 25.24
CA ILE A 213 5.52 -11.75 26.59
C ILE A 213 5.59 -12.95 27.55
N GLU A 214 6.71 -13.13 28.24
CA GLU A 214 6.83 -14.14 29.29
C GLU A 214 5.80 -13.84 30.39
N ASP A 215 4.73 -14.63 30.43
CA ASP A 215 3.63 -14.46 31.38
C ASP A 215 3.92 -15.14 32.72
N ALA A 216 5.03 -14.77 33.36
CA ALA A 216 5.46 -15.39 34.62
C ALA A 216 4.55 -15.06 35.83
N ASP A 217 3.67 -14.05 35.74
CA ASP A 217 2.90 -13.54 36.90
C ASP A 217 1.38 -13.34 36.66
N LYS A 218 0.81 -13.66 35.48
CA LYS A 218 -0.58 -13.26 35.14
C LYS A 218 -1.70 -14.24 35.46
N GLU A 219 -1.43 -15.53 35.66
CA GLU A 219 -2.48 -16.49 36.05
C GLU A 219 -3.24 -16.05 37.32
N ARG A 220 -2.59 -15.24 38.18
CA ARG A 220 -3.18 -14.65 39.38
C ARG A 220 -3.86 -13.29 39.18
N VAL A 221 -3.34 -12.43 38.31
CA VAL A 221 -3.80 -11.03 38.20
C VAL A 221 -5.01 -10.91 37.27
N ARG A 222 -5.08 -11.75 36.23
CA ARG A 222 -6.17 -11.71 35.26
C ARG A 222 -7.49 -12.22 35.85
N ASP A 223 -7.42 -13.31 36.60
CA ASP A 223 -8.57 -13.90 37.30
C ASP A 223 -9.24 -12.94 38.29
N ASP A 224 -8.45 -12.15 39.02
CA ASP A 224 -8.97 -11.19 40.00
C ASP A 224 -9.50 -9.91 39.33
N ALA A 225 -8.88 -9.44 38.24
CA ALA A 225 -9.33 -8.25 37.53
C ALA A 225 -10.59 -8.49 36.70
N GLU A 226 -10.68 -9.63 36.01
CA GLU A 226 -11.88 -10.03 35.25
C GLU A 226 -13.05 -10.31 36.20
N ARG A 227 -12.82 -11.02 37.32
CA ARG A 227 -13.86 -11.18 38.37
C ARG A 227 -14.31 -9.85 38.95
N LYS A 228 -13.37 -8.97 39.29
CA LYS A 228 -13.71 -7.67 39.88
C LYS A 228 -14.46 -6.75 38.92
N LEU A 229 -14.10 -6.72 37.63
CA LEU A 229 -14.83 -5.94 36.63
C LEU A 229 -16.23 -6.53 36.35
N ALA A 230 -16.36 -7.86 36.30
CA ALA A 230 -17.66 -8.52 36.19
C ALA A 230 -18.56 -8.24 37.42
N ASP A 231 -17.99 -8.29 38.62
CA ASP A 231 -18.69 -8.03 39.89
C ASP A 231 -19.07 -6.55 40.05
N ASP A 232 -18.16 -5.62 39.73
CA ASP A 232 -18.36 -4.17 39.95
C ASP A 232 -19.34 -3.55 38.93
N TYR A 233 -19.41 -4.10 37.71
CA TYR A 233 -20.19 -3.48 36.62
C TYR A 233 -21.37 -4.33 36.12
N GLY A 234 -21.50 -5.59 36.56
CA GLY A 234 -22.55 -6.49 36.08
C GLY A 234 -22.53 -6.70 34.55
N VAL A 235 -21.40 -6.37 33.92
CA VAL A 235 -21.16 -6.57 32.50
C VAL A 235 -20.56 -7.95 32.38
N ASP A 236 -21.27 -8.85 31.70
CA ASP A 236 -20.67 -10.10 31.23
C ASP A 236 -19.60 -9.72 30.19
N ILE A 237 -18.33 -9.70 30.64
CA ILE A 237 -17.17 -9.44 29.78
C ILE A 237 -16.83 -10.69 28.98
N SER A 238 -17.76 -11.62 28.81
CA SER A 238 -17.85 -12.48 27.62
C SER A 238 -18.09 -11.64 26.35
N LEU A 239 -17.40 -10.52 26.18
CA LEU A 239 -16.97 -10.12 24.85
C LEU A 239 -16.30 -11.36 24.25
N PRO A 240 -16.51 -11.67 22.96
CA PRO A 240 -15.71 -12.68 22.29
C PRO A 240 -14.26 -12.18 22.20
N LEU A 241 -13.54 -12.26 23.31
CA LEU A 241 -12.09 -12.39 23.42
C LEU A 241 -11.63 -13.76 22.88
N ASP A 242 -12.52 -14.47 22.17
CA ASP A 242 -12.31 -15.71 21.41
C ASP A 242 -11.20 -15.60 20.33
N GLN A 243 -10.58 -14.43 20.15
CA GLN A 243 -9.45 -14.23 19.25
C GLN A 243 -8.08 -14.20 19.96
N ASP A 244 -8.02 -13.93 21.26
CA ASP A 244 -6.78 -14.02 22.04
C ASP A 244 -6.72 -15.39 22.72
N ARG A 245 -6.40 -16.43 21.93
CA ARG A 245 -6.20 -17.77 22.48
C ARG A 245 -4.90 -17.81 23.28
N ILE A 246 -5.01 -18.17 24.55
CA ILE A 246 -3.85 -18.58 25.36
C ILE A 246 -3.36 -19.91 24.78
N VAL A 247 -2.12 -19.93 24.33
CA VAL A 247 -1.47 -21.14 23.83
C VAL A 247 -0.92 -21.90 25.02
N THR A 248 -1.67 -22.88 25.52
CA THR A 248 -1.20 -23.77 26.59
C THR A 248 -0.26 -24.83 26.03
N GLY A 249 1.00 -24.44 25.79
CA GLY A 249 2.11 -25.36 25.60
C GLY A 249 2.83 -25.63 26.92
N ASP A 250 3.46 -26.79 27.06
CA ASP A 250 4.25 -27.24 28.23
C ASP A 250 5.50 -26.36 28.54
N ARG A 251 5.63 -25.21 27.86
CA ARG A 251 6.68 -24.20 28.01
C ARG A 251 6.07 -22.82 27.78
N SER A 252 5.96 -22.03 28.84
CA SER A 252 5.65 -20.58 28.88
C SER A 252 4.52 -20.11 27.97
N GLU A 253 3.39 -19.73 28.56
CA GLU A 253 2.29 -19.08 27.85
C GLU A 253 2.78 -17.77 27.21
N TYR A 254 2.59 -17.64 25.90
CA TYR A 254 2.89 -16.42 25.17
C TYR A 254 1.62 -15.89 24.53
N LEU A 255 1.30 -14.63 24.82
CA LEU A 255 0.23 -13.90 24.15
C LEU A 255 0.80 -13.28 22.87
N ALA A 256 0.49 -13.89 21.72
CA ALA A 256 0.67 -13.24 20.43
C ALA A 256 -0.64 -12.50 20.09
N PRO A 257 -0.68 -11.16 20.13
CA PRO A 257 -1.92 -10.41 19.95
C PRO A 257 -2.46 -10.61 18.53
N HIS A 258 -3.70 -11.10 18.43
CA HIS A 258 -4.34 -11.33 17.15
C HIS A 258 -4.42 -10.03 16.33
N GLY A 259 -3.83 -10.02 15.13
CA GLY A 259 -3.89 -8.87 14.22
C GLY A 259 -2.72 -7.89 14.32
N TRP A 260 -1.71 -8.17 15.14
CA TRP A 260 -0.45 -7.43 15.15
C TRP A 260 0.19 -7.22 13.77
N PRO A 261 0.30 -8.24 12.89
CA PRO A 261 0.92 -8.04 11.57
C PRO A 261 0.22 -6.95 10.75
N LEU A 262 -1.12 -6.90 10.82
CA LEU A 262 -1.92 -5.91 10.09
C LEU A 262 -1.75 -4.53 10.70
N TRP A 263 -1.77 -4.41 12.02
CA TRP A 263 -1.54 -3.13 12.71
C TRP A 263 -0.14 -2.57 12.40
N LEU A 264 0.89 -3.40 12.43
CA LEU A 264 2.26 -2.97 12.12
C LEU A 264 2.33 -2.51 10.65
N ARG A 265 1.76 -3.30 9.76
CA ARG A 265 1.68 -2.99 8.33
C ARG A 265 0.93 -1.70 8.03
N GLU A 266 -0.12 -1.41 8.78
CA GLU A 266 -0.86 -0.16 8.68
C GLU A 266 -0.04 1.06 9.07
N ARG A 267 0.99 0.89 9.91
CA ARG A 267 1.92 1.97 10.27
C ARG A 267 3.06 2.10 9.29
N THR A 268 3.64 0.99 8.82
CA THR A 268 4.84 1.00 7.96
C THR A 268 4.49 1.22 6.49
N GLY A 269 3.24 0.94 6.11
CA GLY A 269 2.74 1.13 4.75
C GLY A 269 2.43 2.59 4.39
N VAL A 270 2.72 2.95 3.15
CA VAL A 270 2.42 4.27 2.54
C VAL A 270 1.08 4.30 1.82
N ALA A 271 0.17 3.38 2.17
CA ALA A 271 -1.08 3.18 1.46
C ALA A 271 -2.04 4.37 1.61
N GLU A 272 -2.18 4.91 2.82
CA GLU A 272 -3.09 6.03 3.07
C GLU A 272 -2.61 7.34 2.40
N PRO A 273 -1.34 7.76 2.51
CA PRO A 273 -0.83 8.92 1.77
C PRO A 273 -1.03 8.75 0.27
N SER A 274 -0.75 7.55 -0.23
CA SER A 274 -0.90 7.22 -1.65
C SER A 274 -2.35 7.31 -2.13
N ALA A 275 -3.29 6.80 -1.33
CA ALA A 275 -4.72 6.86 -1.61
C ALA A 275 -5.25 8.30 -1.60
N ILE A 276 -4.91 9.11 -0.58
CA ILE A 276 -5.33 10.50 -0.47
C ILE A 276 -4.93 11.32 -1.71
N VAL A 277 -3.66 11.20 -2.12
CA VAL A 277 -3.12 11.96 -3.25
C VAL A 277 -3.77 11.56 -4.58
N SER A 278 -4.35 10.36 -4.67
CA SER A 278 -4.97 9.85 -5.90
C SER A 278 -6.25 10.58 -6.31
N PHE A 279 -6.95 11.21 -5.36
CA PHE A 279 -8.20 11.92 -5.63
C PHE A 279 -7.99 13.38 -6.04
N ARG A 280 -6.74 13.83 -6.18
CA ARG A 280 -6.41 15.12 -6.75
C ARG A 280 -6.36 15.02 -8.26
N ALA A 281 -7.47 15.41 -8.89
CA ALA A 281 -7.65 15.23 -10.32
C ALA A 281 -6.86 16.28 -11.14
N PRO A 282 -6.61 16.00 -12.42
CA PRO A 282 -5.90 16.91 -13.31
C PRO A 282 -6.63 18.24 -13.47
N GLY A 283 -5.89 19.32 -13.77
CA GLY A 283 -6.49 20.63 -14.02
C GLY A 283 -7.06 21.32 -12.78
N GLY A 284 -6.56 20.97 -11.59
CA GLY A 284 -6.93 21.59 -10.32
C GLY A 284 -8.35 21.26 -9.85
N ILE A 285 -8.94 20.17 -10.34
CA ILE A 285 -10.23 19.70 -9.83
C ILE A 285 -9.99 18.91 -8.55
N ASP A 286 -10.41 19.49 -7.43
CA ASP A 286 -10.44 18.79 -6.15
C ASP A 286 -11.81 18.11 -5.98
N LEU A 287 -11.79 16.77 -5.86
CA LEU A 287 -13.00 16.00 -5.58
C LEU A 287 -13.43 16.24 -4.12
N PRO A 288 -14.73 16.45 -3.84
CA PRO A 288 -15.19 16.64 -2.47
C PRO A 288 -14.79 15.48 -1.56
N THR A 289 -14.19 15.77 -0.41
CA THR A 289 -13.66 14.77 0.53
C THR A 289 -14.66 13.68 0.89
N TRP A 290 -15.92 14.06 1.16
CA TRP A 290 -16.99 13.12 1.53
C TRP A 290 -17.26 12.05 0.46
N LEU A 291 -16.87 12.29 -0.80
CA LEU A 291 -17.08 11.37 -1.91
C LEU A 291 -16.22 10.10 -1.81
N TRP A 292 -15.01 10.23 -1.26
CA TRP A 292 -14.00 9.17 -1.32
C TRP A 292 -13.39 8.84 0.06
N VAL A 293 -13.50 9.72 1.06
CA VAL A 293 -12.88 9.50 2.38
C VAL A 293 -13.38 8.25 3.08
N THR A 294 -14.64 7.87 2.88
CA THR A 294 -15.22 6.64 3.43
C THR A 294 -14.64 5.37 2.80
N ALA A 295 -13.98 5.47 1.65
CA ALA A 295 -13.29 4.37 1.00
C ALA A 295 -11.85 4.17 1.50
N ILE A 296 -11.28 5.11 2.27
CA ILE A 296 -9.86 5.06 2.72
C ILE A 296 -9.48 3.74 3.40
N PRO A 297 -10.27 3.17 4.34
CA PRO A 297 -9.91 1.89 4.96
C PRO A 297 -9.78 0.74 3.94
N GLU A 298 -10.67 0.71 2.95
CA GLU A 298 -10.65 -0.33 1.91
C GLU A 298 -9.50 -0.08 0.91
N LEU A 299 -9.26 1.18 0.53
CA LEU A 299 -8.13 1.59 -0.33
C LEU A 299 -6.80 1.18 0.30
N ARG A 300 -6.64 1.44 1.60
CA ARG A 300 -5.46 1.03 2.37
C ARG A 300 -5.24 -0.47 2.32
N THR A 301 -6.31 -1.24 2.55
CA THR A 301 -6.28 -2.70 2.51
C THR A 301 -5.81 -3.19 1.14
N VAL A 302 -6.37 -2.66 0.05
CA VAL A 302 -5.99 -3.08 -1.31
C VAL A 302 -4.55 -2.69 -1.65
N ILE A 303 -4.12 -1.46 -1.34
CA ILE A 303 -2.75 -1.02 -1.65
C ILE A 303 -1.72 -1.84 -0.85
N ASN A 304 -1.89 -1.99 0.46
CA ASN A 304 -0.97 -2.80 1.28
C ASN A 304 -0.93 -4.25 0.79
N ALA A 305 -2.08 -4.87 0.55
CA ALA A 305 -2.13 -6.27 0.12
C ALA A 305 -1.52 -6.49 -1.26
N ILE A 306 -1.73 -5.58 -2.22
CA ILE A 306 -1.04 -5.63 -3.53
C ILE A 306 0.47 -5.56 -3.32
N ASN A 307 0.94 -4.64 -2.48
CA ASN A 307 2.36 -4.54 -2.18
C ASN A 307 2.88 -5.84 -1.59
N ASP A 308 2.26 -6.35 -0.52
CA ASP A 308 2.72 -7.53 0.21
C ASP A 308 2.78 -8.77 -0.70
N ILE A 309 1.79 -8.95 -1.59
CA ILE A 309 1.79 -10.07 -2.54
C ILE A 309 2.89 -9.90 -3.61
N LEU A 310 3.01 -8.70 -4.21
CA LEU A 310 3.95 -8.45 -5.30
C LEU A 310 5.39 -8.25 -4.82
N SER A 311 5.59 -7.93 -3.54
CA SER A 311 6.89 -7.78 -2.90
C SER A 311 7.39 -9.06 -2.24
N PHE A 312 6.51 -10.02 -1.96
CA PHE A 312 6.88 -11.27 -1.31
C PHE A 312 8.09 -11.97 -1.96
N PRO A 313 8.19 -12.11 -3.31
CA PRO A 313 9.36 -12.76 -3.91
C PRO A 313 10.70 -12.13 -3.52
N LYS A 314 10.79 -10.79 -3.51
CA LYS A 314 12.03 -10.09 -3.14
C LYS A 314 12.35 -10.24 -1.65
N GLU A 315 11.34 -10.20 -0.80
CA GLU A 315 11.46 -10.28 0.66
C GLU A 315 11.85 -11.70 1.08
N PHE A 316 11.14 -12.69 0.55
CA PHE A 316 11.41 -14.10 0.81
C PHE A 316 12.82 -14.52 0.37
N LEU A 317 13.30 -14.05 -0.77
CA LEU A 317 14.67 -14.33 -1.23
C LEU A 317 15.74 -13.57 -0.45
N ALA A 318 15.37 -12.45 0.20
CA ALA A 318 16.23 -11.73 1.13
C ALA A 318 16.21 -12.30 2.55
N ASP A 319 15.50 -13.43 2.77
CA ASP A 319 15.26 -14.00 4.10
C ASP A 319 14.62 -13.00 5.08
N ASP A 320 13.77 -12.11 4.55
CA ASP A 320 13.04 -11.13 5.35
C ASP A 320 11.96 -11.81 6.20
N THR A 321 12.24 -11.90 7.50
CA THR A 321 11.34 -12.47 8.49
C THR A 321 10.24 -11.53 8.97
N THR A 322 10.31 -10.26 8.57
CA THR A 322 9.39 -9.18 8.96
C THR A 322 8.34 -8.83 7.92
N SER A 323 8.36 -9.48 6.74
CA SER A 323 7.28 -9.28 5.76
C SER A 323 5.90 -9.61 6.36
N PRO A 324 4.84 -8.87 6.02
CA PRO A 324 3.51 -9.07 6.60
C PRO A 324 2.99 -10.50 6.46
N LEU A 325 3.25 -11.16 5.32
CA LEU A 325 2.87 -12.56 5.08
C LEU A 325 3.64 -13.52 5.99
N THR A 326 4.94 -13.31 6.19
CA THR A 326 5.75 -14.12 7.12
C THR A 326 5.28 -13.94 8.56
N VAL A 327 5.12 -12.69 9.01
CA VAL A 327 4.71 -12.36 10.38
C VAL A 327 3.31 -12.90 10.67
N MET A 328 2.38 -12.75 9.74
CA MET A 328 1.03 -13.32 9.86
C MET A 328 1.05 -14.85 9.89
N THR A 329 1.85 -15.50 9.04
CA THR A 329 1.96 -16.98 9.07
C THR A 329 2.44 -17.46 10.44
N LYS A 330 3.49 -16.83 10.97
CA LYS A 330 4.07 -17.15 12.28
C LYS A 330 3.08 -16.89 13.42
N GLU A 331 2.48 -15.69 13.46
CA GLU A 331 1.52 -15.27 14.48
C GLU A 331 0.30 -16.20 14.54
N ARG A 332 -0.38 -16.40 13.41
CA ARG A 332 -1.57 -17.27 13.30
C ARG A 332 -1.28 -18.69 13.76
N ARG A 333 -0.12 -19.22 13.38
CA ARG A 333 0.31 -20.55 13.79
C ARG A 333 0.62 -20.61 15.29
N LEU A 334 1.30 -19.61 15.83
CA LEU A 334 1.62 -19.54 17.26
C LEU A 334 0.36 -19.60 18.11
N ILE A 335 -0.70 -18.84 17.76
CA ILE A 335 -1.98 -18.84 18.48
C ILE A 335 -2.87 -20.08 18.22
N GLY A 336 -2.33 -21.09 17.52
CA GLY A 336 -3.04 -22.34 17.22
C GLY A 336 -4.26 -22.14 16.32
N MET A 337 -4.22 -21.18 15.39
CA MET A 337 -5.29 -21.07 14.39
C MET A 337 -5.24 -22.28 13.46
N PRO A 338 -6.39 -22.94 13.22
CA PRO A 338 -6.50 -24.00 12.24
C PRO A 338 -6.15 -23.48 10.84
N GLY A 339 -5.49 -24.31 10.04
CA GLY A 339 -5.15 -23.98 8.66
C GLY A 339 -5.06 -25.22 7.79
N THR A 340 -4.42 -25.07 6.64
CA THR A 340 -4.36 -26.10 5.59
C THR A 340 -3.06 -26.89 5.56
N ALA A 341 -2.14 -26.65 6.50
CA ALA A 341 -0.92 -27.45 6.61
C ALA A 341 -1.24 -28.94 6.87
N PRO A 342 -0.31 -29.87 6.57
CA PRO A 342 -0.52 -31.31 6.82
C PRO A 342 -0.83 -31.67 8.28
N ASP A 343 -0.42 -30.84 9.24
CA ASP A 343 -0.73 -31.01 10.66
C ASP A 343 -2.02 -30.29 11.11
N GLY A 344 -2.77 -29.70 10.18
CA GLY A 344 -3.98 -28.93 10.41
C GLY A 344 -3.73 -27.51 10.95
N GLY A 345 -2.48 -27.08 11.06
CA GLY A 345 -2.14 -25.73 11.50
C GLY A 345 -2.10 -24.69 10.36
N TRP A 346 -2.00 -23.42 10.73
CA TRP A 346 -1.80 -22.32 9.79
C TRP A 346 -0.44 -22.41 9.07
N CYS A 347 -0.42 -22.12 7.76
CA CYS A 347 0.76 -22.05 6.91
C CYS A 347 0.74 -20.83 5.96
N LEU A 348 1.79 -20.68 5.15
CA LEU A 348 1.93 -19.56 4.21
C LEU A 348 0.76 -19.48 3.21
N ARG A 349 0.22 -20.64 2.78
CA ARG A 349 -0.95 -20.71 1.90
C ARG A 349 -2.16 -19.99 2.49
N ASP A 350 -2.45 -20.25 3.76
CA ASP A 350 -3.59 -19.66 4.48
C ASP A 350 -3.44 -18.14 4.58
N SER A 351 -2.21 -17.67 4.82
CA SER A 351 -1.87 -16.25 4.82
C SER A 351 -2.08 -15.59 3.45
N PHE A 352 -1.62 -16.21 2.36
CA PHE A 352 -1.92 -15.70 1.01
C PHE A 352 -3.42 -15.67 0.72
N GLU A 353 -4.15 -16.73 1.09
CA GLU A 353 -5.59 -16.80 0.91
C GLU A 353 -6.31 -15.68 1.68
N GLU A 354 -5.92 -15.43 2.93
CA GLU A 354 -6.48 -14.34 3.75
C GLU A 354 -6.27 -12.97 3.10
N VAL A 355 -5.04 -12.68 2.65
CA VAL A 355 -4.69 -11.38 2.03
C VAL A 355 -5.38 -11.21 0.68
N LEU A 356 -5.39 -12.23 -0.18
CA LEU A 356 -6.09 -12.20 -1.48
C LEU A 356 -7.59 -11.97 -1.28
N ARG A 357 -8.22 -12.74 -0.38
CA ARG A 357 -9.66 -12.61 -0.09
C ARG A 357 -9.99 -11.21 0.40
N LYS A 358 -9.21 -10.67 1.34
CA LYS A 358 -9.36 -9.29 1.82
C LYS A 358 -9.25 -8.28 0.68
N THR A 359 -8.25 -8.43 -0.18
CA THR A 359 -8.04 -7.55 -1.34
C THR A 359 -9.25 -7.54 -2.28
N VAL A 360 -9.78 -8.70 -2.63
CA VAL A 360 -10.93 -8.82 -3.55
C VAL A 360 -12.19 -8.24 -2.93
N VAL A 361 -12.46 -8.54 -1.65
CA VAL A 361 -13.62 -7.99 -0.93
C VAL A 361 -13.53 -6.47 -0.81
N SER A 362 -12.38 -5.93 -0.43
CA SER A 362 -12.15 -4.48 -0.34
C SER A 362 -12.26 -3.80 -1.70
N GLY A 363 -11.70 -4.39 -2.76
CA GLY A 363 -11.86 -3.92 -4.14
C GLY A 363 -13.33 -3.82 -4.56
N ALA A 364 -14.13 -4.85 -4.25
CA ALA A 364 -15.57 -4.84 -4.53
C ALA A 364 -16.32 -3.76 -3.74
N ARG A 365 -15.92 -3.47 -2.49
CA ARG A 365 -16.50 -2.40 -1.68
C ARG A 365 -16.14 -1.01 -2.20
N ILE A 366 -14.89 -0.76 -2.57
CA ILE A 366 -14.46 0.50 -3.21
C ILE A 366 -15.28 0.74 -4.49
N ASN A 367 -15.39 -0.29 -5.33
CA ASN A 367 -16.18 -0.24 -6.55
C ASN A 367 -17.68 0.00 -6.30
N ARG A 368 -18.20 -0.28 -5.10
CA ARG A 368 -19.58 0.06 -4.73
C ARG A 368 -19.68 1.49 -4.20
N LEU A 369 -18.71 1.92 -3.38
CA LEU A 369 -18.69 3.24 -2.76
C LEU A 369 -18.48 4.37 -3.79
N LEU A 370 -17.58 4.18 -4.75
CA LEU A 370 -17.20 5.20 -5.72
C LEU A 370 -18.05 5.17 -7.00
N ARG A 371 -18.90 4.16 -7.17
CA ARG A 371 -19.66 3.96 -8.43
C ARG A 371 -20.82 4.96 -8.55
N PRO A 372 -21.01 5.57 -9.73
CA PRO A 372 -22.20 6.36 -10.04
C PRO A 372 -23.51 5.57 -9.80
N THR A 373 -24.54 6.24 -9.30
CA THR A 373 -25.87 5.67 -9.06
C THR A 373 -26.69 5.51 -10.35
N ALA A 374 -26.53 6.42 -11.32
CA ALA A 374 -27.16 6.32 -12.62
C ALA A 374 -26.42 5.28 -13.48
N MET A 375 -27.16 4.30 -14.01
CA MET A 375 -26.70 3.11 -14.76
C MET A 375 -25.36 3.29 -15.49
N GLU A 376 -24.45 2.33 -15.28
CA GLU A 376 -23.14 2.19 -15.96
C GLU A 376 -23.18 2.44 -17.48
N ALA A 377 -24.32 2.22 -18.13
CA ALA A 377 -24.55 2.49 -19.55
C ALA A 377 -24.23 3.94 -19.96
N ARG A 378 -24.48 4.95 -19.11
CA ARG A 378 -24.33 6.38 -19.49
C ARG A 378 -22.92 6.92 -19.42
N TYR A 379 -22.06 6.26 -18.64
CA TYR A 379 -20.64 6.64 -18.52
C TYR A 379 -19.77 5.86 -19.49
N THR A 380 -20.41 5.29 -20.49
CA THR A 380 -19.74 4.74 -21.66
C THR A 380 -20.08 5.58 -22.88
N SER A 381 -19.07 5.89 -23.69
CA SER A 381 -19.31 6.59 -24.95
C SER A 381 -19.98 5.62 -25.93
N GLU A 382 -21.23 5.91 -26.30
CA GLU A 382 -21.94 5.16 -27.35
C GLU A 382 -21.18 5.21 -28.68
N GLU A 383 -20.67 6.39 -29.03
CA GLU A 383 -19.82 6.63 -30.20
C GLU A 383 -18.55 5.75 -30.21
N MET A 384 -18.06 5.36 -29.02
CA MET A 384 -16.89 4.50 -28.86
C MET A 384 -17.23 3.09 -28.38
N GLY A 385 -18.42 2.61 -28.73
CA GLY A 385 -18.80 1.20 -28.60
C GLY A 385 -18.95 0.73 -27.16
N GLY A 386 -19.30 1.64 -26.25
CA GLY A 386 -19.51 1.37 -24.84
C GLY A 386 -18.23 1.39 -24.01
N ARG A 387 -17.17 2.10 -24.45
CA ARG A 387 -15.98 2.27 -23.59
C ARG A 387 -16.25 3.30 -22.50
N PRO A 388 -15.75 3.08 -21.27
CA PRO A 388 -15.83 4.11 -20.25
C PRO A 388 -15.07 5.38 -20.59
N TYR A 389 -15.55 6.52 -20.07
CA TYR A 389 -14.81 7.76 -20.12
C TYR A 389 -13.49 7.66 -19.34
N SER A 390 -12.43 8.23 -19.91
CA SER A 390 -11.12 8.41 -19.28
C SER A 390 -11.14 9.56 -18.27
N VAL A 391 -10.12 9.63 -17.41
CA VAL A 391 -9.91 10.74 -16.47
C VAL A 391 -9.93 12.09 -17.19
N VAL A 392 -9.24 12.20 -18.33
CA VAL A 392 -9.15 13.44 -19.13
C VAL A 392 -10.52 13.87 -19.66
N GLU A 393 -11.32 12.92 -20.15
CA GLU A 393 -12.67 13.20 -20.66
C GLU A 393 -13.58 13.70 -19.52
N LEU A 394 -13.56 13.05 -18.37
CA LEU A 394 -14.37 13.43 -17.21
C LEU A 394 -13.96 14.80 -16.63
N VAL A 395 -12.66 15.09 -16.57
CA VAL A 395 -12.16 16.43 -16.19
C VAL A 395 -12.63 17.49 -17.19
N ALA A 396 -12.53 17.22 -18.49
CA ALA A 396 -12.98 18.17 -19.51
C ALA A 396 -14.48 18.46 -19.41
N MET A 397 -15.31 17.44 -19.10
CA MET A 397 -16.75 17.62 -18.84
C MET A 397 -17.00 18.53 -17.63
N LEU A 398 -16.27 18.33 -16.54
CA LEU A 398 -16.42 19.16 -15.33
C LEU A 398 -15.97 20.61 -15.53
N GLN A 399 -14.95 20.85 -16.38
CA GLN A 399 -14.41 22.18 -16.67
C GLN A 399 -15.27 22.99 -17.65
N ARG A 400 -15.83 22.35 -18.69
CA ARG A 400 -16.67 23.04 -19.70
C ARG A 400 -18.03 23.46 -19.16
N GLY A 401 -18.39 22.99 -17.97
CA GLY A 401 -19.78 22.95 -17.55
C GLY A 401 -20.47 21.74 -18.17
N LEU A 402 -21.43 21.19 -17.43
CA LEU A 402 -22.35 20.23 -18.03
C LEU A 402 -23.33 21.00 -18.91
N PRO A 403 -23.77 20.43 -20.05
CA PRO A 403 -24.79 21.07 -20.87
C PRO A 403 -25.97 21.45 -19.96
N GLU A 404 -26.29 22.75 -19.87
CA GLU A 404 -27.51 23.18 -19.21
C GLU A 404 -28.68 22.61 -20.02
N ASP A 405 -29.64 21.99 -19.32
CA ASP A 405 -30.76 21.21 -19.89
C ASP A 405 -31.67 22.01 -20.86
N ASP A 406 -31.39 23.29 -21.13
CA ASP A 406 -32.29 24.20 -21.84
C ASP A 406 -32.40 23.92 -23.36
N ASP A 407 -31.40 23.27 -23.99
CA ASP A 407 -31.43 22.95 -25.43
C ASP A 407 -31.42 21.44 -25.75
N ALA A 408 -31.27 20.58 -24.74
CA ALA A 408 -31.37 19.13 -24.94
C ALA A 408 -32.85 18.73 -24.92
N VAL A 409 -33.40 18.42 -26.10
CA VAL A 409 -34.71 17.76 -26.23
C VAL A 409 -34.78 16.64 -25.20
N VAL A 410 -35.61 16.87 -24.19
CA VAL A 410 -35.88 15.99 -23.06
C VAL A 410 -36.54 14.72 -23.58
N HIS A 411 -35.76 13.85 -24.22
CA HIS A 411 -36.10 12.45 -24.33
C HIS A 411 -35.58 11.80 -23.04
N ASP A 412 -36.46 11.79 -22.02
CA ASP A 412 -36.38 11.05 -20.74
C ASP A 412 -35.83 11.76 -19.49
N GLY A 413 -35.58 13.08 -19.51
CA GLY A 413 -35.47 13.87 -18.26
C GLY A 413 -34.28 13.54 -17.35
N GLN A 414 -33.17 13.06 -17.89
CA GLN A 414 -32.01 12.70 -17.08
C GLN A 414 -30.70 13.22 -17.69
N GLY A 415 -30.47 14.52 -17.57
CA GLY A 415 -29.16 15.13 -17.77
C GLY A 415 -28.07 14.47 -16.90
N LEU A 416 -26.82 14.58 -17.33
CA LEU A 416 -25.67 14.10 -16.57
C LEU A 416 -25.50 14.98 -15.32
N ASP A 417 -25.81 14.44 -14.14
CA ASP A 417 -25.60 15.12 -12.86
C ASP A 417 -24.10 15.32 -12.59
N ARG A 418 -23.71 16.53 -12.18
CA ARG A 418 -22.32 16.88 -11.82
C ARG A 418 -21.75 15.95 -10.77
N LEU A 419 -22.55 15.59 -9.77
CA LEU A 419 -22.11 14.67 -8.72
C LEU A 419 -21.79 13.28 -9.30
N GLU A 420 -22.58 12.82 -10.26
CA GLU A 420 -22.37 11.51 -10.86
C GLU A 420 -21.12 11.49 -11.77
N VAL A 421 -20.81 12.60 -12.45
CA VAL A 421 -19.52 12.77 -13.15
C VAL A 421 -18.35 12.79 -12.16
N MET A 422 -18.49 13.42 -10.98
CA MET A 422 -17.46 13.39 -9.94
C MET A 422 -17.25 11.98 -9.37
N LYS A 423 -18.31 11.20 -9.14
CA LYS A 423 -18.20 9.78 -8.75
C LYS A 423 -17.48 8.96 -9.82
N ALA A 424 -17.85 9.13 -11.08
CA ALA A 424 -17.18 8.48 -12.20
C ALA A 424 -15.69 8.83 -12.24
N LEU A 425 -15.34 10.10 -12.00
CA LEU A 425 -13.95 10.55 -11.94
C LEU A 425 -13.21 9.92 -10.76
N ALA A 426 -13.80 9.89 -9.56
CA ALA A 426 -13.22 9.25 -8.38
C ALA A 426 -12.91 7.76 -8.63
N LEU A 427 -13.85 7.02 -9.20
CA LEU A 427 -13.67 5.62 -9.56
C LEU A 427 -12.54 5.45 -10.60
N ARG A 428 -12.49 6.28 -11.65
CA ARG A 428 -11.47 6.19 -12.71
C ARG A 428 -10.08 6.55 -12.21
N LEU A 429 -9.97 7.50 -11.28
CA LEU A 429 -8.70 7.81 -10.61
C LEU A 429 -8.22 6.60 -9.80
N TRP A 430 -9.09 5.96 -9.04
CA TRP A 430 -8.75 4.74 -8.30
C TRP A 430 -8.32 3.58 -9.21
N GLU A 431 -9.07 3.27 -10.27
CA GLU A 431 -8.70 2.21 -11.21
C GLU A 431 -7.36 2.51 -11.91
N THR A 432 -7.08 3.80 -12.17
CA THR A 432 -5.80 4.24 -12.73
C THR A 432 -4.66 4.05 -11.74
N HIS A 433 -4.87 4.42 -10.47
CA HIS A 433 -3.95 4.14 -9.37
C HIS A 433 -3.63 2.65 -9.28
N GLN A 434 -4.67 1.82 -9.15
CA GLN A 434 -4.54 0.38 -8.96
C GLN A 434 -3.78 -0.28 -10.13
N ARG A 435 -4.13 0.08 -11.37
CA ARG A 435 -3.42 -0.41 -12.57
C ARG A 435 -1.97 0.06 -12.59
N GLY A 436 -1.73 1.34 -12.33
CA GLY A 436 -0.39 1.94 -12.31
C GLY A 436 0.50 1.32 -11.23
N TYR A 437 -0.07 1.02 -10.07
CA TYR A 437 0.64 0.45 -8.93
C TYR A 437 1.05 -1.00 -9.17
N VAL A 438 0.15 -1.83 -9.69
CA VAL A 438 0.48 -3.19 -10.12
C VAL A 438 1.53 -3.16 -11.23
N ALA A 439 1.35 -2.30 -12.24
CA ALA A 439 2.30 -2.15 -13.33
C ALA A 439 3.71 -1.73 -12.85
N TRP A 440 3.77 -0.81 -11.88
CA TRP A 440 5.03 -0.36 -11.29
C TRP A 440 5.79 -1.50 -10.62
N HIS A 441 5.14 -2.39 -9.87
CA HIS A 441 5.83 -3.55 -9.26
C HIS A 441 6.49 -4.46 -10.28
N PHE A 442 5.83 -4.73 -11.42
CA PHE A 442 6.40 -5.59 -12.45
C PHE A 442 7.59 -4.98 -13.17
N GLN A 443 7.67 -3.65 -13.26
CA GLN A 443 8.71 -2.94 -14.00
C GLN A 443 9.87 -2.47 -13.15
N THR A 444 9.63 -2.20 -11.87
CA THR A 444 10.64 -1.58 -11.01
C THR A 444 11.67 -2.63 -10.60
N PRO A 445 12.98 -2.41 -10.86
CA PRO A 445 14.02 -3.37 -10.54
C PRO A 445 14.05 -3.81 -9.07
N ARG A 446 13.58 -2.95 -8.14
CA ARG A 446 13.45 -3.26 -6.70
C ARG A 446 12.73 -4.59 -6.44
N TYR A 447 11.73 -4.95 -7.24
CA TYR A 447 10.90 -6.15 -7.02
C TYR A 447 11.37 -7.40 -7.75
N ARG A 448 12.31 -7.28 -8.70
CA ARG A 448 12.91 -8.41 -9.44
C ARG A 448 11.88 -9.35 -10.09
N MET A 449 10.66 -8.89 -10.35
CA MET A 449 9.59 -9.73 -10.92
C MET A 449 9.97 -10.33 -12.28
N TYR A 450 10.69 -9.56 -13.10
CA TYR A 450 11.19 -10.00 -14.42
C TYR A 450 12.26 -11.11 -14.32
N GLU A 451 12.94 -11.25 -13.18
CA GLU A 451 13.98 -12.27 -12.99
C GLU A 451 13.36 -13.64 -12.68
N HIS A 452 12.19 -13.63 -12.02
CA HIS A 452 11.57 -14.84 -11.49
C HIS A 452 10.40 -15.36 -12.34
N PHE A 453 9.82 -14.52 -13.20
CA PHE A 453 8.58 -14.84 -13.90
C PHE A 453 8.68 -14.57 -15.40
N ASP A 454 8.85 -15.61 -16.21
CA ASP A 454 8.93 -15.48 -17.67
C ASP A 454 7.66 -14.86 -18.28
N TRP A 455 6.49 -15.16 -17.73
CA TRP A 455 5.24 -14.56 -18.18
C TRP A 455 5.20 -13.04 -18.00
N VAL A 456 5.98 -12.47 -17.06
CA VAL A 456 6.11 -11.02 -16.92
C VAL A 456 6.89 -10.44 -18.10
N LYS A 457 7.91 -11.16 -18.60
CA LYS A 457 8.65 -10.78 -19.82
C LYS A 457 7.73 -10.82 -21.04
N ASP A 458 6.92 -11.86 -21.15
CA ASP A 458 5.94 -12.00 -22.24
C ASP A 458 4.89 -10.88 -22.19
N MET A 459 4.39 -10.56 -20.99
CA MET A 459 3.41 -9.49 -20.78
C MET A 459 3.96 -8.10 -21.11
N MET A 460 5.21 -7.82 -20.72
CA MET A 460 5.84 -6.52 -20.96
C MET A 460 6.33 -6.34 -22.41
N GLY A 461 6.58 -7.45 -23.12
CA GLY A 461 7.23 -7.45 -24.42
C GLY A 461 8.75 -7.28 -24.31
N CYS A 462 9.50 -7.84 -25.26
CA CYS A 462 10.97 -7.87 -25.24
C CYS A 462 11.62 -6.47 -25.23
N GLU A 463 11.00 -5.46 -25.83
CA GLU A 463 11.58 -4.10 -25.89
C GLU A 463 11.50 -3.34 -24.55
N ALA A 464 10.43 -3.56 -23.76
CA ALA A 464 10.28 -2.90 -22.46
C ALA A 464 11.31 -3.40 -21.43
N ALA A 465 11.74 -4.66 -21.55
CA ALA A 465 12.75 -5.27 -20.68
C ALA A 465 14.17 -4.72 -20.90
N ALA A 466 14.46 -4.07 -22.04
CA ALA A 466 15.75 -3.43 -22.29
C ALA A 466 15.84 -2.02 -21.66
N THR A 467 14.69 -1.33 -21.52
CA THR A 467 14.62 0.01 -20.92
C THR A 467 14.62 0.02 -19.39
N THR A 468 14.59 -1.15 -18.75
CA THR A 468 14.78 -1.31 -17.29
C THR A 468 16.26 -1.40 -16.88
N GLY A 469 17.19 -1.14 -17.81
CA GLY A 469 18.62 -0.90 -17.54
C GLY A 469 18.86 0.34 -16.65
N PRO A 470 20.11 0.58 -16.20
CA PRO A 470 20.44 1.26 -14.94
C PRO A 470 19.62 2.53 -14.68
N GLN A 471 19.13 2.63 -13.45
CA GLN A 471 18.29 3.72 -12.92
C GLN A 471 18.62 5.05 -13.58
N TRP A 472 17.63 5.64 -14.24
CA TRP A 472 17.83 6.83 -15.07
C TRP A 472 18.53 7.95 -14.28
N LEU A 473 18.16 8.13 -13.01
CA LEU A 473 18.82 9.10 -12.13
C LEU A 473 20.32 8.82 -11.95
N THR A 474 20.75 7.56 -11.79
CA THR A 474 22.17 7.22 -11.63
C THR A 474 23.03 7.50 -12.87
N SER A 475 22.42 7.75 -14.03
CA SER A 475 23.13 8.17 -15.24
C SER A 475 23.28 9.70 -15.36
N CYS A 476 22.49 10.45 -14.59
CA CYS A 476 22.43 11.91 -14.61
C CYS A 476 23.31 12.58 -13.52
N PHE A 477 23.81 11.76 -12.59
CA PHE A 477 24.72 12.08 -11.49
C PHE A 477 25.94 11.18 -11.62
#